data_AF-A0A3L7AII8-F1
#
_entry.id   AF-A0A3L7AII8-F1
#
_cell.length_a   1.000
_cell.length_b   1.000
_cell.length_c   1.000
_cell.angle_alpha   90.00
_cell.angle_beta   90.00
_cell.angle_gamma   90.00
#
_symmetry.space_group_name_H-M   'P 1'
#
loop_
_entity.id
_entity.type
_entity.pdbx_description
1 polymer ?
#
loop_
_entity_poly.entity_id
_entity_poly.type
_entity_poly.pdbx_seq_one_letter_code
_entity_poly.pdbx_strand_id
1 'polypeptide(L)'
;MLNRRASDFTILVLNTAAMVGNNAARIAEAIIRQASPRTSAEADAEGADKALRIGVISEVKRVLRRSLDDADQIAFSDIDPAFRPIVQRLKSKTYFVESIEEYVLVSRLIGEPALLDEAQKFMHRKGQECFAEADTLRELHRAVLARGRAS
;
A
#
# COMPACT_ATOMS: atom_id res chain seq x y z
N MET A 1 -30.80 0.55 -3.94
CA MET A 1 -30.29 0.10 -2.60
C MET A 1 -28.83 -0.36 -2.61
N LEU A 2 -28.17 -0.61 -3.75
CA LEU A 2 -26.74 -0.95 -3.84
C LEU A 2 -25.79 0.21 -3.44
N ASN A 3 -26.16 1.46 -3.77
CA ASN A 3 -25.29 2.63 -3.53
C ASN A 3 -25.13 2.99 -2.03
N ARG A 4 -26.13 2.67 -1.20
CA ARG A 4 -26.12 2.95 0.24
C ARG A 4 -25.13 2.05 0.99
N ARG A 5 -25.07 0.76 0.63
CA ARG A 5 -24.12 -0.19 1.22
C ARG A 5 -22.67 0.14 0.86
N ALA A 6 -22.43 0.64 -0.36
CA ALA A 6 -21.10 1.07 -0.79
C ALA A 6 -20.65 2.36 -0.06
N SER A 7 -21.56 3.30 0.22
CA SER A 7 -21.26 4.48 1.03
C SER A 7 -21.01 4.13 2.50
N ASP A 8 -21.80 3.21 3.06
CA ASP A 8 -21.65 2.79 4.46
C ASP A 8 -20.30 2.09 4.69
N PHE A 9 -19.88 1.23 3.75
CA PHE A 9 -18.55 0.61 3.79
C PHE A 9 -17.43 1.64 3.64
N THR A 10 -17.59 2.63 2.76
CA THR A 10 -16.60 3.70 2.58
C THR A 10 -16.40 4.50 3.88
N ILE A 11 -17.50 4.88 4.54
CA ILE A 11 -17.47 5.59 5.82
C ILE A 11 -16.81 4.73 6.90
N LEU A 12 -17.15 3.44 6.95
CA LEU A 12 -16.55 2.50 7.90
C LEU A 12 -15.04 2.37 7.70
N VAL A 13 -14.57 2.28 6.45
CA VAL A 13 -13.14 2.24 6.12
C VAL A 13 -12.43 3.51 6.56
N LEU A 14 -12.99 4.68 6.25
CA LEU A 14 -12.37 5.97 6.60
C LEU A 14 -12.33 6.20 8.13
N ASN A 15 -13.41 5.87 8.84
CA ASN A 15 -13.45 5.97 10.30
C ASN A 15 -12.46 5.00 10.96
N THR A 16 -12.36 3.78 10.43
CA THR A 16 -11.40 2.79 10.94
C THR A 16 -9.98 3.23 10.65
N ALA A 17 -9.70 3.75 9.45
CA ALA A 17 -8.40 4.30 9.07
C ALA A 17 -7.98 5.45 9.99
N ALA A 18 -8.91 6.33 10.38
CA ALA A 18 -8.64 7.40 11.34
C ALA A 18 -8.22 6.88 12.73
N MET A 19 -8.63 5.65 13.10
CA MET A 19 -8.30 5.03 14.39
C MET A 19 -7.02 4.18 14.36
N VAL A 20 -6.75 3.47 13.25
CA VAL A 20 -5.68 2.47 13.18
C VAL A 20 -4.60 2.73 12.13
N GLY A 21 -4.69 3.87 11.44
CA GLY A 21 -3.81 4.24 10.32
C GLY A 21 -4.26 3.66 8.98
N ASN A 22 -3.66 4.11 7.88
CA ASN A 22 -4.01 3.77 6.49
C ASN A 22 -3.51 2.40 6.00
N ASN A 23 -3.24 1.47 6.92
CA ASN A 23 -2.82 0.12 6.56
C ASN A 23 -4.04 -0.75 6.22
N ALA A 24 -4.19 -1.07 4.93
CA ALA A 24 -5.36 -1.79 4.43
C ALA A 24 -5.59 -3.16 5.08
N ALA A 25 -4.53 -3.88 5.46
CA ALA A 25 -4.64 -5.17 6.15
C ALA A 25 -5.13 -4.97 7.60
N ARG A 26 -4.58 -3.99 8.31
CA ARG A 26 -5.01 -3.64 9.68
C ARG A 26 -6.45 -3.13 9.72
N ILE A 27 -6.82 -2.28 8.76
CA ILE A 27 -8.20 -1.78 8.62
C ILE A 27 -9.15 -2.93 8.31
N ALA A 28 -8.82 -3.79 7.34
CA ALA A 28 -9.66 -4.94 6.97
C ALA A 28 -9.86 -5.87 8.18
N GLU A 29 -8.80 -6.15 8.92
CA GLU A 29 -8.84 -7.00 10.11
C GLU A 29 -9.68 -6.37 11.23
N ALA A 30 -9.54 -5.07 11.47
CA ALA A 30 -10.38 -4.34 12.43
C ALA A 30 -11.86 -4.36 12.05
N ILE A 31 -12.18 -4.17 10.75
CA ILE A 31 -13.55 -4.23 10.24
C ILE A 31 -14.14 -5.63 10.37
N ILE A 32 -13.39 -6.67 9.99
CA ILE A 32 -13.83 -8.07 10.06
C ILE A 32 -14.12 -8.47 11.51
N ARG A 33 -13.24 -8.11 12.45
CA ARG A 33 -13.44 -8.38 13.88
C ARG A 33 -14.66 -7.67 14.45
N GLN A 34 -14.95 -6.45 14.03
CA GLN A 34 -16.15 -5.72 14.46
C GLN A 34 -17.43 -6.32 13.88
N ALA A 35 -17.40 -6.78 12.63
CA ALA A 35 -18.58 -7.31 11.95
C ALA A 35 -18.97 -8.72 12.42
N SER A 36 -17.99 -9.54 12.79
CA SER A 36 -18.19 -10.97 13.12
C SER A 36 -17.21 -11.48 14.20
N PRO A 37 -17.33 -11.01 15.46
CA PRO A 37 -16.34 -11.29 16.51
C PRO A 37 -16.26 -12.76 16.94
N ARG A 38 -17.31 -13.56 16.74
CA ARG A 38 -17.31 -15.02 17.05
C ARG A 38 -16.74 -15.87 15.91
N THR A 39 -17.01 -15.49 14.65
CA THR A 39 -16.59 -16.23 13.45
C THR A 39 -15.14 -15.97 13.05
N SER A 40 -14.52 -14.87 13.48
CA SER A 40 -13.11 -14.56 13.19
C SER A 40 -12.15 -15.54 13.87
N ALA A 41 -12.40 -15.92 15.12
CA ALA A 41 -11.54 -16.81 15.88
C ALA A 41 -11.65 -18.28 15.42
N GLU A 42 -12.85 -18.69 14.98
CA GLU A 42 -13.12 -20.04 14.47
C GLU A 42 -12.68 -20.19 13.00
N ALA A 43 -12.82 -19.16 12.17
CA ALA A 43 -12.41 -19.19 10.76
C ALA A 43 -10.89 -19.10 10.55
N ASP A 44 -10.16 -18.43 11.46
CA ASP A 44 -8.69 -18.45 11.50
C ASP A 44 -8.13 -19.87 11.66
N ALA A 45 -8.85 -20.74 12.38
CA ALA A 45 -8.43 -22.12 12.64
C ALA A 45 -8.64 -23.06 11.44
N GLU A 46 -9.59 -22.76 10.55
CA GLU A 46 -9.96 -23.62 9.41
C GLU A 46 -9.49 -23.10 8.03
N GLY A 47 -8.96 -21.87 7.95
CA GLY A 47 -8.48 -21.28 6.70
C GLY A 47 -9.60 -20.94 5.69
N ALA A 48 -10.86 -20.99 6.12
CA ALA A 48 -12.06 -20.80 5.30
C ALA A 48 -12.36 -19.33 4.93
N ASP A 49 -11.56 -18.38 5.41
CA ASP A 49 -11.79 -16.94 5.32
C ASP A 49 -10.76 -16.18 4.46
N LYS A 50 -9.76 -16.87 3.91
CA LYS A 50 -8.66 -16.23 3.18
C LYS A 50 -9.15 -15.42 1.98
N ALA A 51 -10.12 -15.96 1.23
CA ALA A 51 -10.72 -15.26 0.09
C ALA A 51 -11.53 -14.03 0.53
N LEU A 52 -12.23 -14.11 1.66
CA LEU A 52 -12.95 -12.99 2.25
C LEU A 52 -11.99 -11.89 2.69
N ARG A 53 -10.92 -12.23 3.44
CA ARG A 53 -9.88 -11.25 3.82
C ARG A 53 -9.25 -10.58 2.62
N ILE A 54 -8.88 -11.35 1.60
CA ILE A 54 -8.32 -10.80 0.35
C ILE A 54 -9.31 -9.83 -0.30
N GLY A 55 -10.59 -10.20 -0.37
CA GLY A 55 -11.65 -9.34 -0.91
C GLY A 55 -11.81 -8.03 -0.14
N VAL A 56 -11.89 -8.11 1.20
CA VAL A 56 -12.02 -6.93 2.07
C VAL A 56 -10.78 -6.04 1.97
N ILE A 57 -9.57 -6.61 1.99
CA ILE A 57 -8.31 -5.84 1.82
C ILE A 57 -8.30 -5.13 0.47
N SER A 58 -8.74 -5.81 -0.60
CA SER A 58 -8.82 -5.21 -1.94
C SER A 58 -9.77 -4.01 -1.97
N GLU A 59 -10.94 -4.14 -1.34
CA GLU A 59 -11.92 -3.05 -1.28
C GLU A 59 -11.47 -1.89 -0.38
N VAL A 60 -10.81 -2.17 0.74
CA VAL A 60 -10.17 -1.14 1.58
C VAL A 60 -9.14 -0.37 0.76
N LYS A 61 -8.26 -1.05 0.03
CA LYS A 61 -7.28 -0.41 -0.87
C LYS A 61 -7.96 0.49 -1.91
N ARG A 62 -9.08 0.06 -2.48
CA ARG A 62 -9.84 0.85 -3.46
C ARG A 62 -10.40 2.13 -2.83
N VAL A 63 -10.97 2.04 -1.63
CA VAL A 63 -11.51 3.20 -0.91
C VAL A 63 -10.40 4.20 -0.55
N LEU A 64 -9.29 3.72 0.01
CA LEU A 64 -8.15 4.57 0.37
C LEU A 64 -7.56 5.27 -0.85
N ARG A 65 -7.41 4.54 -1.97
CA ARG A 65 -6.94 5.12 -3.24
C ARG A 65 -7.87 6.22 -3.75
N ARG A 66 -9.19 6.00 -3.73
CA ARG A 66 -10.16 7.02 -4.14
C ARG A 66 -10.10 8.26 -3.25
N SER A 67 -9.91 8.09 -1.94
CA SER A 67 -9.72 9.22 -1.02
C SER A 67 -8.45 10.02 -1.30
N LEU A 68 -7.37 9.37 -1.73
CA LEU A 68 -6.15 10.04 -2.18
C LEU A 68 -6.38 10.79 -3.50
N ASP A 69 -7.11 10.19 -4.44
CA ASP A 69 -7.48 10.81 -5.72
C ASP A 69 -8.40 12.04 -5.51
N ASP A 70 -9.26 12.03 -4.49
CA ASP A 70 -10.08 13.20 -4.12
C ASP A 70 -9.24 14.29 -3.43
N ALA A 71 -8.23 13.92 -2.63
CA ALA A 71 -7.25 14.85 -2.06
C ALA A 71 -6.30 15.46 -3.12
N ASP A 72 -6.13 14.79 -4.26
CA ASP A 72 -5.33 15.19 -5.41
C ASP A 72 -5.85 16.49 -6.08
N GLN A 73 -7.14 16.82 -5.94
CA GLN A 73 -7.68 18.11 -6.40
C GLN A 73 -7.22 19.30 -5.55
N ILE A 74 -6.75 19.05 -4.33
CA ILE A 74 -6.35 20.07 -3.36
C ILE A 74 -4.81 20.15 -3.25
N ALA A 75 -4.06 19.07 -3.54
CA ALA A 75 -2.64 18.97 -3.14
C ALA A 75 -1.58 19.54 -4.11
N PHE A 76 -1.83 19.65 -5.42
CA PHE A 76 -0.79 20.07 -6.38
C PHE A 76 -0.61 21.60 -6.52
N SER A 77 -1.64 22.38 -6.20
CA SER A 77 -1.55 23.85 -6.16
C SER A 77 -0.60 24.33 -5.06
N ASP A 78 -0.43 23.52 -4.01
CA ASP A 78 0.20 23.92 -2.75
C ASP A 78 1.69 23.51 -2.66
N ILE A 79 2.23 22.81 -3.67
CA ILE A 79 3.66 22.49 -3.73
C ILE A 79 4.44 23.71 -4.24
N ASP A 80 5.41 24.15 -3.44
CA ASP A 80 6.33 25.24 -3.78
C ASP A 80 6.90 25.04 -5.20
N PRO A 81 6.83 26.05 -6.09
CA PRO A 81 7.36 25.98 -7.44
C PRO A 81 8.80 25.47 -7.54
N ALA A 82 9.63 25.72 -6.53
CA ALA A 82 11.02 25.25 -6.47
C ALA A 82 11.14 23.71 -6.49
N PHE A 83 10.18 22.99 -5.90
CA PHE A 83 10.21 21.53 -5.82
C PHE A 83 9.53 20.83 -7.00
N ARG A 84 8.70 21.55 -7.77
CA ARG A 84 7.91 20.97 -8.88
C ARG A 84 8.75 20.18 -9.90
N PRO A 85 9.94 20.65 -10.36
CA PRO A 85 10.74 19.89 -11.32
C PRO A 85 11.24 18.55 -10.77
N ILE A 86 11.46 18.46 -9.46
CA ILE A 86 11.90 17.23 -8.78
C ILE A 86 10.71 16.30 -8.62
N VAL A 87 9.59 16.81 -8.11
CA VAL A 87 8.36 16.03 -7.89
C VAL A 87 7.82 15.44 -9.19
N GLN A 88 7.89 16.17 -10.31
CA GLN A 88 7.45 15.67 -11.62
C GLN A 88 8.24 14.46 -12.13
N ARG A 89 9.47 14.25 -11.65
CA ARG A 89 10.30 13.10 -12.01
C ARG A 89 10.00 11.84 -11.19
N LEU A 90 9.23 11.99 -10.11
CA LEU A 90 8.84 10.87 -9.25
C LEU A 90 7.82 10.00 -9.98
N LYS A 91 7.96 8.68 -9.87
CA LYS A 91 7.03 7.71 -10.50
C LYS A 91 5.71 7.59 -9.74
N SER A 92 5.70 7.97 -8.47
CA SER A 92 4.54 7.90 -7.58
C SER A 92 4.36 9.24 -6.85
N LYS A 93 3.12 9.53 -6.48
CA LYS A 93 2.73 10.68 -5.66
C LYS A 93 2.77 10.37 -4.15
N THR A 94 2.89 9.10 -3.79
CA THR A 94 3.04 8.64 -2.42
C THR A 94 4.24 7.70 -2.30
N TYR A 95 4.88 7.72 -1.13
CA TYR A 95 5.96 6.80 -0.80
C TYR A 95 5.74 6.21 0.60
N PHE A 96 6.14 4.96 0.76
CA PHE A 96 6.00 4.25 2.03
C PHE A 96 7.03 4.73 3.05
N VAL A 97 6.58 4.99 4.27
CA VAL A 97 7.40 5.38 5.42
C VAL A 97 7.30 4.29 6.47
N GLU A 98 8.46 3.77 6.89
CA GLU A 98 8.53 2.59 7.75
C GLU A 98 8.09 2.89 9.19
N SER A 99 8.47 4.03 9.78
CA SER A 99 8.13 4.36 11.17
C SER A 99 6.63 4.40 11.45
N ILE A 100 5.83 4.77 10.45
CA ILE A 100 4.37 4.87 10.55
C ILE A 100 3.65 3.79 9.74
N GLU A 101 4.38 2.89 9.08
CA GLU A 101 3.84 1.82 8.24
C GLU A 101 2.80 2.28 7.20
N GLU A 102 3.00 3.46 6.60
CA GLU A 102 2.01 4.11 5.73
C GLU A 102 2.60 4.71 4.45
N TYR A 103 1.75 4.84 3.42
CA TYR A 103 2.06 5.61 2.21
C TYR A 103 1.69 7.08 2.42
N VAL A 104 2.69 7.94 2.34
CA VAL A 104 2.57 9.38 2.59
C VAL A 104 2.65 10.15 1.29
N LEU A 105 1.78 11.16 1.12
CA LEU A 105 1.81 12.07 -0.02
C LEU A 105 3.11 12.86 -0.08
N VAL A 106 3.63 13.08 -1.29
CA VAL A 106 4.85 13.87 -1.52
C VAL A 106 4.74 15.28 -0.96
N SER A 107 3.56 15.91 -1.00
CA SER A 107 3.33 17.24 -0.38
C SER A 107 3.60 17.23 1.12
N ARG A 108 3.15 16.19 1.84
CA ARG A 108 3.41 16.00 3.26
C ARG A 108 4.89 15.68 3.52
N LEU A 109 5.50 14.84 2.69
CA LEU A 109 6.93 14.51 2.80
C LEU A 109 7.83 15.74 2.63
N ILE A 110 7.45 16.69 1.76
CA ILE A 110 8.16 17.97 1.61
C ILE A 110 8.10 18.79 2.91
N GLY A 111 6.96 18.77 3.61
CA GLY A 111 6.78 19.45 4.90
C GLY A 111 7.42 18.73 6.10
N GLU A 112 7.71 17.42 5.99
CA GLU A 112 8.23 16.59 7.06
C GLU A 112 9.53 15.84 6.62
N PRO A 113 10.70 16.50 6.68
CA PRO A 113 11.96 15.95 6.13
C PRO A 113 12.39 14.60 6.73
N ALA A 114 12.06 14.33 7.99
CA ALA A 114 12.35 13.05 8.62
C ALA A 114 11.60 11.89 7.94
N LEU A 115 10.33 12.08 7.59
CA LEU A 115 9.54 11.08 6.87
C LEU A 115 10.05 10.91 5.43
N LEU A 116 10.51 11.99 4.79
CA LEU A 116 11.10 11.93 3.45
C LEU A 116 12.41 11.13 3.44
N ASP A 117 13.26 11.32 4.44
CA ASP A 117 14.50 10.54 4.62
C ASP A 117 14.21 9.05 4.78
N GLU A 118 13.23 8.69 5.61
CA GLU A 118 12.78 7.30 5.75
C GLU A 118 12.24 6.72 4.45
N ALA A 119 11.35 7.45 3.76
CA ALA A 119 10.81 7.04 2.46
C ALA A 119 11.92 6.80 1.43
N GLN A 120 12.94 7.66 1.40
CA GLN A 120 14.09 7.53 0.53
C GLN A 120 14.92 6.28 0.87
N LYS A 121 15.20 6.04 2.16
CA LYS A 121 15.96 4.86 2.62
C LYS A 121 15.23 3.56 2.31
N PHE A 122 13.92 3.50 2.57
CA PHE A 122 13.09 2.36 2.23
C PHE A 122 13.14 2.07 0.72
N MET A 123 12.99 3.10 -0.11
CA MET A 123 12.97 2.92 -1.56
C MET A 123 14.33 2.54 -2.14
N HIS A 124 15.42 3.03 -1.53
CA HIS A 124 16.77 2.59 -1.87
C HIS A 124 16.96 1.09 -1.58
N ARG A 125 16.54 0.64 -0.39
CA ARG A 125 16.62 -0.77 0.02
C ARG A 125 15.81 -1.68 -0.91
N LYS A 126 14.58 -1.30 -1.24
CA LYS A 126 13.74 -2.02 -2.21
C LYS A 126 14.38 -2.10 -3.60
N GLY A 127 15.08 -1.06 -4.02
CA GLY A 127 15.86 -1.08 -5.24
C GLY A 127 16.99 -2.11 -5.19
N GLN A 128 17.75 -2.16 -4.09
CA GLN A 128 18.82 -3.14 -3.90
C GLN A 128 18.30 -4.58 -3.89
N GLU A 129 17.20 -4.85 -3.18
CA GLU A 129 16.53 -6.16 -3.19
C GLU A 129 16.12 -6.58 -4.61
N CYS A 130 15.56 -5.64 -5.39
CA CYS A 130 15.16 -5.90 -6.77
C CYS A 130 16.35 -6.21 -7.69
N PHE A 131 17.47 -5.47 -7.54
CA PHE A 131 18.69 -5.76 -8.30
C PHE A 131 19.28 -7.13 -7.94
N ALA A 132 19.33 -7.48 -6.66
CA ALA A 132 19.79 -8.79 -6.20
C ALA A 132 18.93 -9.92 -6.77
N GLU A 133 17.60 -9.78 -6.73
CA GLU A 133 16.67 -10.74 -7.33
C GLU A 133 16.89 -10.89 -8.84
N ALA A 134 17.11 -9.80 -9.56
CA ALA A 134 17.38 -9.83 -11.00
C ALA A 134 18.70 -10.57 -11.31
N ASP A 135 19.72 -10.46 -10.46
CA ASP A 135 20.97 -11.20 -10.60
C ASP A 135 20.76 -12.70 -10.36
N THR A 136 19.96 -13.08 -9.36
CA THR A 136 19.55 -14.48 -9.11
C THR A 136 18.81 -15.06 -10.33
N LEU A 137 17.88 -14.30 -10.92
CA LEU A 137 17.18 -14.71 -12.14
C LEU A 137 18.15 -14.90 -13.32
N ARG A 138 19.19 -14.08 -13.42
CA ARG A 138 20.23 -14.20 -14.45
C ARG A 138 21.05 -15.48 -14.25
N GLU A 139 21.38 -15.84 -13.01
CA GLU A 139 22.05 -17.10 -12.68
C GLU A 139 21.19 -18.30 -13.06
N LEU A 140 19.91 -18.30 -12.65
CA LEU A 140 18.96 -19.34 -13.00
C LEU A 140 18.85 -19.52 -14.52
N HIS A 141 18.72 -18.42 -15.27
CA HIS A 141 18.66 -18.46 -16.73
C HIS A 141 19.92 -19.10 -17.35
N ARG A 142 21.11 -18.76 -16.85
CA ARG A 142 22.37 -19.38 -17.31
C ARG A 142 22.40 -20.88 -17.02
N ALA A 143 21.99 -21.30 -15.83
CA ALA A 143 21.93 -22.71 -15.46
C ALA A 143 20.97 -23.51 -16.37
N VAL A 144 19.81 -22.94 -16.68
CA VAL A 144 18.83 -23.53 -17.62
C VAL A 144 19.44 -23.70 -19.02
N LEU A 145 20.09 -22.67 -19.56
CA LEU A 145 20.74 -22.73 -20.87
C LEU A 145 21.89 -23.75 -20.91
N ALA A 146 22.68 -23.86 -19.84
CA ALA A 146 23.77 -24.83 -19.75
C ALA A 146 23.22 -26.27 -19.74
N ARG A 147 22.14 -26.53 -19.00
CA ARG A 147 21.48 -27.84 -18.97
C ARG A 147 20.88 -28.23 -20.32
N GLY A 148 20.23 -27.29 -21.01
CA GLY A 148 19.63 -27.53 -22.33
C GLY A 148 20.65 -27.75 -23.45
N ARG A 149 21.92 -27.38 -23.25
CA ARG A 149 23.03 -27.67 -24.19
C ARG A 149 23.75 -29.00 -23.90
N ALA A 150 23.49 -29.61 -22.76
CA ALA A 150 24.10 -30.86 -22.31
C ALA A 150 23.19 -32.09 -22.54
N SER A 151 22.02 -31.90 -23.17
CA SER A 151 21.12 -32.95 -23.67
C SER A 151 21.10 -32.91 -25.19
#